data_AF-A0A971LKR4-F1
#
_entry.id   AF-A0A971LKR4-F1
#
_cell.length_a   1.000
_cell.length_b   1.000
_cell.length_c   1.000
_cell.angle_alpha   90.00
_cell.angle_beta   90.00
_cell.angle_gamma   90.00
#
_symmetry.space_group_name_H-M   'P 1'
#
loop_
_entity.id
_entity.type
_entity.pdbx_description
1 polymer ?
#
loop_
_entity_poly.entity_id
_entity_poly.type
_entity_poly.pdbx_seq_one_letter_code
_entity_poly.pdbx_strand_id
1 'polypeptide(L)'
;MKARRSIQMVIVLSLTVTLLACSPVPVELADVAGYSLRLLVVRADSEDYLEPFQHLLNTMHANVTVEPIHIGELQAKHLIGVDAVYPDPSIIDADGWQAEAFTKLMRDYVAGGGHLFLEAPFIDQLPTDLLGVAEWVSVDTREPNFSYPAVSYDYIDMQAVYREFIQGLRQLQVLPREQIIPQRAAELSTALSLVDINGASLLAVNSYEAGTVTWADGLLPNRDYISRLDFVPSNAEQPYFHYGYTTANWLFRSKYLNFVAKQKYGFALEKVLGAYHRPAVAWQNHFEVLSAFARQDIKSFTELLRDYRQVPTFSLIRGTFNWSYWAPSISWLPNIGSDTAPKYQGMLADSFYGTGQRLMKQDGTHLDLGRYQGAASLLGTLQNPARAYPCVADLNGDGRLDLLVGTPAGEVYYFPNQAADGKPVLQQQMALISSTDTVSTAFAAPTVGDLTGDNLHDLVVGNKQGQLLIYHNQGTSTEPKFTLKRRLNLGLGEYTAPYLVDWDEDGLFDLVVGVADGSLYWLPGQPGSDGITFGDPQLILATGLKWAAPCVADWDNDGLLDLLVGSYNGQVALFQQENGNWVRQDNLQGENRNFFGNNNLN
;
A
#
# COMPACT_ATOMS: atom_id res chain seq x y z
N MET A 1 -41.87 -38.44 44.76
CA MET A 1 -41.41 -38.28 43.36
C MET A 1 -39.90 -38.08 43.37
N LYS A 2 -39.19 -38.80 42.50
CA LYS A 2 -37.73 -38.97 42.48
C LYS A 2 -36.98 -37.67 42.16
N ALA A 3 -35.87 -37.43 42.84
CA ALA A 3 -34.75 -36.63 42.32
C ALA A 3 -33.43 -37.31 42.73
N ARG A 4 -32.68 -37.79 41.73
CA ARG A 4 -31.29 -38.23 41.86
C ARG A 4 -30.40 -36.99 41.96
N ARG A 5 -29.46 -36.94 42.91
CA ARG A 5 -28.26 -36.09 42.83
C ARG A 5 -27.03 -36.98 43.00
N SER A 6 -26.20 -36.96 41.96
CA SER A 6 -24.89 -37.59 41.85
C SER A 6 -23.85 -36.82 42.67
N ILE A 7 -23.02 -37.55 43.39
CA ILE A 7 -21.87 -37.07 44.17
C ILE A 7 -20.71 -36.86 43.20
N GLN A 8 -20.19 -35.63 43.09
CA GLN A 8 -18.90 -35.37 42.46
C GLN A 8 -17.81 -35.40 43.55
N MET A 9 -16.89 -36.33 43.39
CA MET A 9 -15.70 -36.50 44.23
C MET A 9 -14.56 -35.72 43.58
N VAL A 10 -14.06 -34.69 44.27
CA VAL A 10 -12.89 -33.91 43.86
C VAL A 10 -11.64 -34.67 44.31
N ILE A 11 -10.86 -35.15 43.35
CA ILE A 11 -9.51 -35.69 43.57
C ILE A 11 -8.54 -34.52 43.46
N VAL A 12 -7.91 -34.15 44.58
CA VAL A 12 -6.74 -33.24 44.60
C VAL A 12 -5.51 -34.11 44.38
N LEU A 13 -4.90 -34.03 43.19
CA LEU A 13 -3.62 -34.67 42.90
C LEU A 13 -2.50 -33.67 43.26
N SER A 14 -1.74 -33.97 44.31
CA SER A 14 -0.54 -33.22 44.68
C SER A 14 0.64 -33.59 43.78
N LEU A 15 0.95 -32.75 42.79
CA LEU A 15 2.14 -32.89 41.96
C LEU A 15 3.36 -32.37 42.72
N THR A 16 4.27 -33.27 43.10
CA THR A 16 5.58 -32.93 43.66
C THR A 16 6.51 -32.64 42.49
N VAL A 17 6.90 -31.37 42.32
CA VAL A 17 7.92 -30.98 41.33
C VAL A 17 9.29 -31.26 41.93
N THR A 18 9.98 -32.27 41.41
CA THR A 18 11.42 -32.46 41.66
C THR A 18 12.17 -31.49 40.76
N LEU A 19 12.67 -30.39 41.33
CA LEU A 19 13.62 -29.51 40.67
C LEU A 19 14.95 -30.28 40.53
N LEU A 20 15.15 -30.91 39.37
CA LEU A 20 16.48 -31.26 38.90
C LEU A 20 17.20 -29.95 38.59
N ALA A 21 18.13 -29.57 39.44
CA ALA A 21 19.08 -28.51 39.15
C ALA A 21 19.93 -28.95 37.95
N CYS A 22 19.54 -28.54 36.74
CA CYS A 22 20.47 -28.47 35.63
C CYS A 22 21.48 -27.38 35.97
N SER A 23 22.64 -27.78 36.48
CA SER A 23 23.82 -26.94 36.44
C SER A 23 23.99 -26.48 35.00
N PRO A 24 24.12 -25.17 34.70
CA PRO A 24 24.50 -24.73 33.38
C PRO A 24 25.86 -25.36 33.10
N VAL A 25 25.93 -26.30 32.17
CA VAL A 25 27.20 -26.64 31.54
C VAL A 25 27.60 -25.33 30.86
N PRO A 26 28.69 -24.66 31.27
CA PRO A 26 29.19 -23.55 30.50
C PRO A 26 29.51 -24.11 29.12
N VAL A 27 28.71 -23.74 28.13
CA VAL A 27 29.13 -23.87 26.74
C VAL A 27 30.32 -22.94 26.64
N GLU A 28 31.53 -23.49 26.68
CA GLU A 28 32.69 -22.75 26.20
C GLU A 28 32.31 -22.29 24.79
N LEU A 29 32.16 -20.97 24.62
CA LEU A 29 32.10 -20.38 23.30
C LEU A 29 33.36 -20.87 22.59
N ALA A 30 33.18 -21.75 21.61
CA ALA A 30 34.27 -22.21 20.76
C ALA A 30 35.05 -20.97 20.31
N ASP A 31 36.37 -21.04 20.40
CA ASP A 31 37.26 -19.94 20.06
C ASP A 31 36.91 -19.39 18.67
N VAL A 32 36.20 -18.25 18.63
CA VAL A 32 35.61 -17.66 17.41
C VAL A 32 36.71 -17.12 16.48
N ALA A 33 37.97 -17.14 16.94
CA ALA A 33 39.15 -16.80 16.16
C ALA A 33 39.32 -17.65 14.87
N GLY A 34 38.64 -18.81 14.77
CA GLY A 34 38.69 -19.71 13.60
C GLY A 34 37.43 -19.80 12.74
N TYR A 35 36.35 -19.04 13.04
CA TYR A 35 35.11 -19.10 12.25
C TYR A 35 35.26 -18.29 10.97
N SER A 36 35.46 -18.94 9.82
CA SER A 36 35.53 -18.29 8.52
C SER A 36 35.20 -19.27 7.40
N LEU A 37 34.54 -18.77 6.36
CA LEU A 37 34.36 -19.52 5.12
C LEU A 37 35.19 -18.91 3.99
N ARG A 38 35.88 -19.75 3.22
CA ARG A 38 36.43 -19.39 1.90
C ARG A 38 35.54 -19.90 0.80
N LEU A 39 35.04 -18.98 -0.02
CA LEU A 39 34.25 -19.24 -1.21
C LEU A 39 35.04 -18.83 -2.45
N LEU A 40 35.12 -19.72 -3.43
CA LEU A 40 35.76 -19.45 -4.72
C LEU A 40 34.68 -19.30 -5.80
N VAL A 41 34.63 -18.15 -6.47
CA VAL A 41 33.77 -17.92 -7.64
C VAL A 41 34.59 -18.16 -8.91
N VAL A 42 34.22 -19.16 -9.70
CA VAL A 42 34.92 -19.46 -10.96
C VAL A 42 34.27 -18.66 -12.08
N ARG A 43 35.06 -17.86 -12.81
CA ARG A 43 34.58 -16.94 -13.85
C ARG A 43 35.33 -17.10 -15.17
N ALA A 44 34.73 -16.61 -16.25
CA ALA A 44 35.43 -16.31 -17.50
C ALA A 44 35.76 -14.81 -17.59
N ASP A 45 36.26 -14.36 -18.73
CA ASP A 45 36.37 -12.94 -19.10
C ASP A 45 35.01 -12.38 -19.55
N SER A 46 34.06 -12.42 -18.62
CA SER A 46 32.74 -11.79 -18.71
C SER A 46 32.50 -10.93 -17.47
N GLU A 47 31.59 -9.97 -17.54
CA GLU A 47 31.06 -9.27 -16.36
C GLU A 47 29.85 -9.98 -15.74
N ASP A 48 29.31 -11.03 -16.36
CA ASP A 48 28.13 -11.76 -15.87
C ASP A 48 28.31 -12.29 -14.45
N TYR A 49 29.54 -12.74 -14.12
CA TYR A 49 29.88 -13.23 -12.78
C TYR A 49 29.74 -12.17 -11.70
N LEU A 50 29.70 -10.88 -12.05
CA LEU A 50 29.55 -9.79 -11.09
C LEU A 50 28.21 -9.88 -10.35
N GLU A 51 27.16 -10.45 -10.95
CA GLU A 51 25.89 -10.63 -10.25
C GLU A 51 26.00 -11.57 -9.03
N PRO A 52 26.34 -12.87 -9.17
CA PRO A 52 26.55 -13.72 -8.00
C PRO A 52 27.68 -13.21 -7.12
N PHE A 53 28.76 -12.68 -7.69
CA PHE A 53 29.91 -12.19 -6.92
C PHE A 53 29.53 -11.02 -6.00
N GLN A 54 28.77 -10.03 -6.49
CA GLN A 54 28.28 -8.93 -5.67
C GLN A 54 27.32 -9.42 -4.58
N HIS A 55 26.44 -10.38 -4.86
CA HIS A 55 25.55 -10.94 -3.86
C HIS A 55 26.32 -11.67 -2.75
N LEU A 56 27.32 -12.46 -3.13
CA LEU A 56 28.13 -13.26 -2.21
C LEU A 56 29.08 -12.38 -1.40
N LEU A 57 29.69 -11.34 -1.99
CA LEU A 57 30.47 -10.33 -1.26
C LEU A 57 29.62 -9.61 -0.21
N ASN A 58 28.34 -9.37 -0.52
CA ASN A 58 27.40 -8.70 0.35
C ASN A 58 26.49 -9.68 1.11
N THR A 59 26.87 -10.95 1.22
CA THR A 59 26.10 -12.00 1.88
C THR A 59 25.69 -11.62 3.31
N MET A 60 24.58 -12.16 3.80
CA MET A 60 24.23 -12.06 5.23
C MET A 60 25.15 -12.88 6.13
N HIS A 61 25.83 -13.89 5.60
CA HIS A 61 26.73 -14.73 6.37
C HIS A 61 27.91 -13.93 6.95
N ALA A 62 28.28 -14.19 8.20
CA ALA A 62 29.40 -13.52 8.85
C ALA A 62 30.75 -14.14 8.44
N ASN A 63 31.79 -13.31 8.30
CA ASN A 63 33.17 -13.72 8.05
C ASN A 63 33.38 -14.69 6.87
N VAL A 64 32.88 -14.30 5.69
CA VAL A 64 33.12 -14.99 4.42
C VAL A 64 34.17 -14.23 3.62
N THR A 65 35.15 -14.95 3.08
CA THR A 65 36.08 -14.47 2.06
C THR A 65 35.62 -15.02 0.71
N VAL A 66 35.33 -14.12 -0.24
CA VAL A 66 34.93 -14.49 -1.61
C VAL A 66 36.03 -14.08 -2.58
N GLU A 67 36.59 -15.04 -3.30
CA GLU A 67 37.67 -14.81 -4.26
C GLU A 67 37.22 -15.25 -5.66
N PRO A 68 37.39 -14.41 -6.69
CA PRO A 68 37.18 -14.85 -8.07
C PRO A 68 38.44 -15.54 -8.61
N ILE A 69 38.27 -16.55 -9.46
CA ILE A 69 39.36 -17.17 -10.24
C ILE A 69 38.93 -17.37 -11.68
N HIS A 70 39.84 -17.09 -12.62
CA HIS A 70 39.57 -17.35 -14.03
C HIS A 70 39.61 -18.86 -14.31
N ILE A 71 38.69 -19.37 -15.14
CA ILE A 71 38.59 -20.81 -15.46
C ILE A 71 39.90 -21.38 -16.01
N GLY A 72 40.61 -20.63 -16.86
CA GLY A 72 41.92 -21.03 -17.41
C GLY A 72 43.06 -21.11 -16.37
N GLU A 73 42.89 -20.54 -15.19
CA GLU A 73 43.86 -20.61 -14.08
C GLU A 73 43.49 -21.67 -13.04
N LEU A 74 42.25 -22.18 -13.07
CA LEU A 74 41.74 -23.10 -12.06
C LEU A 74 42.51 -24.43 -12.06
N GLN A 75 43.00 -24.82 -10.88
CA GLN A 75 43.78 -26.04 -10.66
C GLN A 75 43.47 -26.58 -9.27
N ALA A 76 43.72 -27.87 -9.03
CA ALA A 76 43.45 -28.52 -7.73
C ALA A 76 44.08 -27.80 -6.53
N LYS A 77 45.28 -27.23 -6.70
CA LYS A 77 45.97 -26.46 -5.63
C LYS A 77 45.17 -25.24 -5.15
N HIS A 78 44.34 -24.64 -6.01
CA HIS A 78 43.52 -23.47 -5.69
C HIS A 78 42.29 -23.84 -4.85
N LEU A 79 41.90 -25.12 -4.84
CA LEU A 79 40.75 -25.64 -4.10
C LEU A 79 41.10 -26.08 -2.67
N ILE A 80 42.40 -26.10 -2.32
CA ILE A 80 42.86 -26.49 -0.98
C ILE A 80 42.35 -25.47 0.04
N GLY A 81 41.58 -25.94 1.03
CA GLY A 81 41.01 -25.10 2.09
C GLY A 81 39.91 -24.15 1.60
N VAL A 82 39.31 -24.42 0.44
CA VAL A 82 38.11 -23.74 -0.05
C VAL A 82 36.89 -24.50 0.44
N ASP A 83 36.01 -23.83 1.19
CA ASP A 83 34.83 -24.48 1.78
C ASP A 83 33.70 -24.63 0.75
N ALA A 84 33.57 -23.68 -0.17
CA ALA A 84 32.61 -23.77 -1.25
C ALA A 84 33.12 -23.22 -2.59
N VAL A 85 32.62 -23.78 -3.68
CA VAL A 85 32.88 -23.35 -5.05
C VAL A 85 31.57 -22.98 -5.73
N TYR A 86 31.56 -21.81 -6.37
CA TYR A 86 30.42 -21.27 -7.12
C TYR A 86 30.87 -20.94 -8.55
N PRO A 87 30.80 -21.89 -9.49
CA PRO A 87 31.06 -21.58 -10.89
C PRO A 87 29.95 -20.70 -11.47
N ASP A 88 30.34 -19.61 -12.11
CA ASP A 88 29.42 -18.77 -12.85
C ASP A 88 29.17 -19.36 -14.25
N PRO A 89 27.92 -19.38 -14.75
CA PRO A 89 27.61 -19.88 -16.09
C PRO A 89 28.41 -19.26 -17.24
N SER A 90 29.00 -18.07 -17.07
CA SER A 90 29.89 -17.48 -18.07
C SER A 90 31.11 -18.34 -18.43
N ILE A 91 31.46 -19.35 -17.63
CA ILE A 91 32.56 -20.27 -17.96
C ILE A 91 32.16 -21.31 -19.01
N ILE A 92 30.87 -21.55 -19.22
CA ILE A 92 30.40 -22.53 -20.21
C ILE A 92 30.75 -21.97 -21.59
N ASP A 93 31.43 -22.78 -22.39
CA ASP A 93 31.91 -22.44 -23.74
C ASP A 93 32.90 -21.26 -23.83
N ALA A 94 33.42 -20.78 -22.70
CA ALA A 94 34.46 -19.76 -22.66
C ALA A 94 35.86 -20.32 -22.99
N ASP A 95 36.80 -19.43 -23.32
CA ASP A 95 38.19 -19.81 -23.53
C ASP A 95 38.78 -20.48 -22.28
N GLY A 96 39.26 -21.72 -22.44
CA GLY A 96 39.77 -22.55 -21.35
C GLY A 96 38.74 -23.49 -20.71
N TRP A 97 37.48 -23.44 -21.12
CA TRP A 97 36.46 -24.42 -20.72
C TRP A 97 36.78 -25.81 -21.27
N GLN A 98 36.76 -26.80 -20.38
CA GLN A 98 36.87 -28.22 -20.72
C GLN A 98 35.95 -29.02 -19.79
N ALA A 99 34.75 -29.35 -20.25
CA ALA A 99 33.69 -29.94 -19.42
C ALA A 99 34.15 -31.21 -18.67
N GLU A 100 34.86 -32.14 -19.33
CA GLU A 100 35.36 -33.36 -18.69
C GLU A 100 36.42 -33.06 -17.61
N ALA A 101 37.36 -32.16 -17.89
CA ALA A 101 38.42 -31.79 -16.96
C ALA A 101 37.85 -31.03 -15.74
N PHE A 102 36.92 -30.11 -15.98
CA PHE A 102 36.19 -29.39 -14.93
C PHE A 102 35.38 -30.35 -14.06
N THR A 103 34.62 -31.26 -14.69
CA THR A 103 33.84 -32.29 -13.99
C THR A 103 34.72 -33.14 -13.10
N LYS A 104 35.85 -33.63 -13.62
CA LYS A 104 36.80 -34.42 -12.83
C LYS A 104 37.33 -33.62 -11.64
N LEU A 105 37.73 -32.37 -11.87
CA LEU A 105 38.25 -31.50 -10.81
C LEU A 105 37.23 -31.23 -9.71
N MET A 106 35.98 -30.95 -10.08
CA MET A 106 34.89 -30.72 -9.13
C MET A 106 34.50 -31.98 -8.37
N ARG A 107 34.53 -33.17 -9.01
CA ARG A 107 34.35 -34.46 -8.32
C ARG A 107 35.42 -34.68 -7.27
N ASP A 108 36.70 -34.50 -7.64
CA ASP A 108 37.83 -34.66 -6.72
C ASP A 108 37.71 -33.68 -5.52
N TYR A 109 37.24 -32.45 -5.77
CA TYR A 109 37.00 -31.43 -4.74
C TYR A 109 35.86 -31.79 -3.78
N VAL A 110 34.70 -32.17 -4.33
CA VAL A 110 33.52 -32.52 -3.51
C VAL A 110 33.79 -33.81 -2.73
N ALA A 111 34.44 -34.80 -3.35
CA ALA A 111 34.88 -36.02 -2.67
C ALA A 111 35.73 -35.72 -1.42
N GLY A 112 36.58 -34.70 -1.50
CA GLY A 112 37.40 -34.20 -0.39
C GLY A 112 36.68 -33.41 0.70
N GLY A 113 35.34 -33.28 0.64
CA GLY A 113 34.54 -32.52 1.60
C GLY A 113 34.12 -31.13 1.14
N GLY A 114 34.40 -30.76 -0.11
CA GLY A 114 34.01 -29.49 -0.69
C GLY A 114 32.51 -29.37 -0.97
N HIS A 115 31.99 -28.14 -0.97
CA HIS A 115 30.60 -27.85 -1.30
C HIS A 115 30.49 -27.11 -2.64
N LEU A 116 29.79 -27.68 -3.61
CA LEU A 116 29.61 -27.11 -4.95
C LEU A 116 28.17 -26.61 -5.12
N PHE A 117 27.99 -25.39 -5.65
CA PHE A 117 26.68 -24.88 -6.05
C PHE A 117 26.59 -24.72 -7.56
N LEU A 118 25.55 -25.24 -8.20
CA LEU A 118 25.37 -25.20 -9.65
C LEU A 118 24.05 -24.51 -10.01
N GLU A 119 24.14 -23.44 -10.81
CA GLU A 119 22.98 -22.82 -11.45
C GLU A 119 22.52 -23.63 -12.67
N ALA A 120 21.28 -23.37 -13.12
CA ALA A 120 20.59 -24.13 -14.16
C ALA A 120 21.40 -24.44 -15.44
N PRO A 121 22.23 -23.53 -15.99
CA PRO A 121 23.01 -23.86 -17.18
C PRO A 121 23.99 -25.03 -17.02
N PHE A 122 24.48 -25.30 -15.79
CA PHE A 122 25.38 -26.44 -15.54
C PHE A 122 24.66 -27.78 -15.51
N ILE A 123 23.35 -27.77 -15.32
CA ILE A 123 22.54 -28.98 -15.21
C ILE A 123 22.59 -29.82 -16.50
N ASP A 124 22.71 -29.18 -17.66
CA ASP A 124 22.86 -29.84 -18.96
C ASP A 124 24.29 -30.30 -19.27
N GLN A 125 25.27 -29.73 -18.57
CA GLN A 125 26.69 -29.89 -18.88
C GLN A 125 27.36 -30.95 -18.01
N LEU A 126 26.81 -31.21 -16.82
CA LEU A 126 27.41 -32.09 -15.83
C LEU A 126 26.69 -33.44 -15.74
N PRO A 127 27.41 -34.54 -15.46
CA PRO A 127 26.80 -35.86 -15.41
C PRO A 127 25.71 -35.99 -14.33
N THR A 128 24.62 -36.69 -14.66
CA THR A 128 23.46 -36.84 -13.78
C THR A 128 23.76 -37.56 -12.46
N ASP A 129 24.76 -38.45 -12.44
CA ASP A 129 25.21 -39.12 -11.21
C ASP A 129 25.85 -38.15 -10.21
N LEU A 130 26.55 -37.11 -10.69
CA LEU A 130 27.09 -36.05 -9.84
C LEU A 130 25.96 -35.18 -9.27
N LEU A 131 24.94 -34.91 -10.08
CA LEU A 131 23.75 -34.14 -9.69
C LEU A 131 22.78 -34.96 -8.81
N GLY A 132 22.91 -36.29 -8.79
CA GLY A 132 21.97 -37.19 -8.13
C GLY A 132 20.59 -37.20 -8.79
N VAL A 133 20.56 -37.04 -10.11
CA VAL A 133 19.35 -37.01 -10.93
C VAL A 133 19.16 -38.35 -11.64
N ALA A 134 17.95 -38.89 -11.63
CA ALA A 134 17.58 -40.06 -12.41
C ALA A 134 17.18 -39.66 -13.84
N GLU A 135 16.25 -38.71 -13.96
CA GLU A 135 15.74 -38.21 -15.23
C GLU A 135 15.21 -36.78 -15.12
N TRP A 136 15.18 -36.09 -16.27
CA TRP A 136 14.57 -34.78 -16.42
C TRP A 136 13.17 -34.93 -17.00
N VAL A 137 12.18 -34.35 -16.35
CA VAL A 137 10.76 -34.44 -16.74
C VAL A 137 10.20 -33.06 -17.07
N SER A 138 9.25 -33.02 -18.02
CA SER A 138 8.55 -31.79 -18.39
C SER A 138 7.55 -31.37 -17.30
N VAL A 139 7.44 -30.07 -17.06
CA VAL A 139 6.51 -29.50 -16.07
C VAL A 139 5.28 -28.91 -16.77
N ASP A 140 4.08 -29.29 -16.35
CA ASP A 140 2.85 -28.59 -16.76
C ASP A 140 2.75 -27.23 -16.05
N THR A 141 2.96 -26.15 -16.80
CA THR A 141 3.00 -24.78 -16.30
C THR A 141 1.61 -24.16 -16.10
N ARG A 142 0.53 -24.83 -16.54
CA ARG A 142 -0.85 -24.31 -16.40
C ARG A 142 -1.35 -24.35 -14.95
N GLU A 143 -1.00 -25.42 -14.23
CA GLU A 143 -1.38 -25.68 -12.84
C GLU A 143 -0.17 -26.08 -11.98
N PRO A 144 0.77 -25.15 -11.72
CA PRO A 144 1.98 -25.45 -10.94
C PRO A 144 1.67 -25.70 -9.47
N ASN A 145 1.97 -26.91 -9.00
CA ASN A 145 1.87 -27.27 -7.60
C ASN A 145 3.26 -27.39 -6.95
N PHE A 146 3.67 -26.32 -6.26
CA PHE A 146 4.90 -26.32 -5.47
C PHE A 146 4.69 -27.03 -4.13
N SER A 147 5.61 -27.93 -3.79
CA SER A 147 5.69 -28.60 -2.49
C SER A 147 7.08 -28.50 -1.88
N TYR A 148 7.14 -28.59 -0.55
CA TYR A 148 8.34 -28.41 0.26
C TYR A 148 8.51 -29.66 1.15
N PRO A 149 9.34 -30.63 0.73
CA PRO A 149 9.58 -31.84 1.51
C PRO A 149 10.11 -31.55 2.91
N ALA A 150 9.91 -32.48 3.85
CA ALA A 150 10.53 -32.40 5.16
C ALA A 150 12.04 -32.59 5.03
N VAL A 151 12.81 -31.57 5.44
CA VAL A 151 14.27 -31.55 5.35
C VAL A 151 14.89 -31.31 6.73
N SER A 152 16.18 -31.63 6.89
CA SER A 152 16.90 -31.35 8.14
C SER A 152 17.05 -29.84 8.37
N TYR A 153 17.46 -29.48 9.59
CA TYR A 153 17.72 -28.09 9.97
C TYR A 153 18.79 -27.39 9.10
N ASP A 154 19.64 -28.15 8.42
CA ASP A 154 20.70 -27.61 7.60
C ASP A 154 20.16 -26.93 6.34
N TYR A 155 19.07 -27.47 5.77
CA TYR A 155 18.52 -27.04 4.49
C TYR A 155 17.31 -26.09 4.61
N ILE A 156 16.73 -25.98 5.81
CA ILE A 156 15.45 -25.30 6.02
C ILE A 156 15.48 -23.83 5.59
N ASP A 157 16.62 -23.15 5.72
CA ASP A 157 16.75 -21.73 5.40
C ASP A 157 16.67 -21.47 3.89
N MET A 158 17.33 -22.31 3.08
CA MET A 158 17.26 -22.23 1.62
C MET A 158 15.85 -22.52 1.13
N GLN A 159 15.22 -23.58 1.66
CA GLN A 159 13.85 -23.94 1.35
C GLN A 159 12.88 -22.80 1.73
N ALA A 160 13.11 -22.15 2.88
CA ALA A 160 12.27 -21.04 3.34
C ALA A 160 12.32 -19.84 2.39
N VAL A 161 13.51 -19.41 1.93
CA VAL A 161 13.63 -18.29 0.97
C VAL A 161 12.83 -18.57 -0.29
N TYR A 162 12.98 -19.79 -0.84
CA TYR A 162 12.26 -20.21 -2.04
C TYR A 162 10.74 -20.20 -1.81
N ARG A 163 10.29 -20.75 -0.67
CA ARG A 163 8.88 -20.83 -0.29
C ARG A 163 8.23 -19.45 -0.18
N GLU A 164 8.86 -18.54 0.55
CA GLU A 164 8.36 -17.18 0.74
C GLU A 164 8.31 -16.42 -0.59
N PHE A 165 9.33 -16.59 -1.45
CA PHE A 165 9.36 -15.98 -2.76
C PHE A 165 8.16 -16.41 -3.63
N ILE A 166 7.88 -17.72 -3.69
CA ILE A 166 6.74 -18.25 -4.46
C ILE A 166 5.40 -17.82 -3.87
N GLN A 167 5.27 -17.75 -2.54
CA GLN A 167 4.06 -17.23 -1.90
C GLN A 167 3.83 -15.76 -2.25
N GLY A 168 4.87 -14.93 -2.23
CA GLY A 168 4.81 -13.52 -2.63
C GLY A 168 4.35 -13.33 -4.08
N LEU A 169 4.92 -14.09 -5.01
CA LEU A 169 4.50 -14.06 -6.42
C LEU A 169 3.03 -14.45 -6.61
N ARG A 170 2.55 -15.46 -5.87
CA ARG A 170 1.14 -15.89 -5.92
C ARG A 170 0.17 -14.82 -5.40
N GLN A 171 0.53 -14.12 -4.33
CA GLN A 171 -0.32 -13.09 -3.71
C GLN A 171 -0.48 -11.85 -4.59
N LEU A 172 0.59 -11.44 -5.27
CA LEU A 172 0.59 -10.23 -6.11
C LEU A 172 -0.11 -10.43 -7.47
N GLN A 173 -0.56 -11.65 -7.79
CA GLN A 173 -1.18 -12.03 -9.08
C GLN A 173 -0.31 -11.72 -10.33
N VAL A 174 0.97 -11.41 -10.15
CA VAL A 174 1.96 -11.11 -11.21
C VAL A 174 2.65 -12.37 -11.73
N LEU A 175 2.00 -13.53 -11.70
CA LEU A 175 2.50 -14.72 -12.38
C LEU A 175 1.90 -14.79 -13.79
N PRO A 176 2.53 -14.21 -14.84
CA PRO A 176 2.38 -14.76 -16.18
C PRO A 176 3.00 -16.16 -16.12
N ARG A 177 2.14 -17.15 -15.81
CA ARG A 177 2.53 -18.50 -15.39
C ARG A 177 3.53 -19.14 -16.35
N GLU A 178 3.39 -18.87 -17.63
CA GLU A 178 4.22 -19.45 -18.69
C GLU A 178 5.64 -18.86 -18.78
N GLN A 179 5.88 -17.66 -18.26
CA GLN A 179 7.18 -16.97 -18.38
C GLN A 179 8.11 -17.20 -17.18
N ILE A 180 7.55 -17.49 -16.00
CA ILE A 180 8.32 -17.58 -14.74
C ILE A 180 8.55 -19.04 -14.32
N ILE A 181 7.64 -19.95 -14.69
CA ILE A 181 7.70 -21.33 -14.21
C ILE A 181 8.70 -22.12 -15.06
N PRO A 182 9.61 -22.87 -14.42
CA PRO A 182 10.53 -23.74 -15.13
C PRO A 182 9.79 -24.78 -15.97
N GLN A 183 10.25 -24.98 -17.21
CA GLN A 183 9.61 -25.93 -18.13
C GLN A 183 9.98 -27.39 -17.85
N ARG A 184 10.97 -27.63 -16.98
CA ARG A 184 11.44 -28.95 -16.58
C ARG A 184 11.81 -29.00 -15.11
N ALA A 185 11.79 -30.20 -14.54
CA ALA A 185 12.23 -30.53 -13.19
C ALA A 185 12.89 -31.92 -13.18
N ALA A 186 13.46 -32.35 -12.06
CA ALA A 186 14.18 -33.62 -11.96
C ALA A 186 13.43 -34.67 -11.15
N GLU A 187 13.37 -35.89 -11.65
CA GLU A 187 13.23 -37.05 -10.76
C GLU A 187 14.61 -37.40 -10.20
N LEU A 188 14.70 -37.54 -8.87
CA LEU A 188 15.98 -37.71 -8.19
C LEU A 188 16.35 -39.18 -8.02
N SER A 189 17.65 -39.49 -8.08
CA SER A 189 18.21 -40.82 -7.79
C SER A 189 18.82 -40.85 -6.39
N THR A 190 19.89 -40.10 -6.17
CA THR A 190 20.61 -40.03 -4.88
C THR A 190 20.48 -38.67 -4.20
N ALA A 191 20.08 -37.63 -4.92
CA ALA A 191 19.90 -36.31 -4.35
C ALA A 191 18.66 -36.23 -3.46
N LEU A 192 18.74 -35.36 -2.46
CA LEU A 192 17.64 -34.98 -1.60
C LEU A 192 16.96 -33.73 -2.15
N SER A 193 15.65 -33.78 -2.37
CA SER A 193 14.88 -32.62 -2.83
C SER A 193 14.64 -31.61 -1.71
N LEU A 194 14.82 -30.33 -2.01
CA LEU A 194 14.45 -29.21 -1.15
C LEU A 194 13.16 -28.55 -1.61
N VAL A 195 12.89 -28.49 -2.91
CA VAL A 195 11.69 -27.89 -3.49
C VAL A 195 11.25 -28.70 -4.69
N ASP A 196 9.96 -29.06 -4.71
CA ASP A 196 9.34 -29.78 -5.82
C ASP A 196 8.30 -28.92 -6.54
N ILE A 197 8.09 -29.21 -7.81
CA ILE A 197 6.96 -28.82 -8.62
C ILE A 197 6.33 -30.06 -9.24
N ASN A 198 5.02 -30.24 -9.04
CA ASN A 198 4.26 -31.36 -9.61
C ASN A 198 4.88 -32.75 -9.31
N GLY A 199 5.58 -32.89 -8.19
CA GLY A 199 6.23 -34.14 -7.77
C GLY A 199 7.67 -34.35 -8.24
N ALA A 200 8.25 -33.39 -8.97
CA ALA A 200 9.65 -33.41 -9.42
C ALA A 200 10.44 -32.22 -8.86
N SER A 201 11.75 -32.36 -8.66
CA SER A 201 12.58 -31.40 -7.94
C SER A 201 13.07 -30.24 -8.81
N LEU A 202 13.03 -29.03 -8.25
CA LEU A 202 13.62 -27.80 -8.81
C LEU A 202 14.91 -27.38 -8.07
N LEU A 203 15.12 -27.90 -6.87
CA LEU A 203 16.26 -27.60 -6.02
C LEU A 203 16.59 -28.85 -5.24
N ALA A 204 17.81 -29.36 -5.41
CA ALA A 204 18.24 -30.56 -4.69
C ALA A 204 19.69 -30.47 -4.22
N VAL A 205 20.02 -31.32 -3.26
CA VAL A 205 21.37 -31.50 -2.75
C VAL A 205 21.75 -32.97 -2.83
N ASN A 206 22.79 -33.27 -3.59
CA ASN A 206 23.40 -34.60 -3.65
C ASN A 206 24.59 -34.65 -2.68
N SER A 207 24.56 -35.58 -1.72
CA SER A 207 25.74 -35.90 -0.93
C SER A 207 26.65 -36.79 -1.76
N TYR A 208 27.88 -36.34 -1.98
CA TYR A 208 28.87 -37.05 -2.78
C TYR A 208 30.13 -37.25 -1.95
N GLU A 209 30.27 -38.48 -1.42
CA GLU A 209 31.27 -38.84 -0.41
C GLU A 209 31.23 -37.90 0.81
N ALA A 210 32.27 -37.10 1.06
CA ALA A 210 32.35 -36.21 2.21
C ALA A 210 31.74 -34.81 1.97
N GLY A 211 31.45 -34.45 0.71
CA GLY A 211 30.98 -33.13 0.33
C GLY A 211 29.57 -33.15 -0.26
N THR A 212 29.15 -32.03 -0.84
CA THR A 212 27.82 -31.90 -1.44
C THR A 212 27.82 -31.16 -2.76
N VAL A 213 26.94 -31.57 -3.66
CA VAL A 213 26.57 -30.83 -4.87
C VAL A 213 25.14 -30.31 -4.69
N THR A 214 24.99 -29.00 -4.57
CA THR A 214 23.70 -28.32 -4.61
C THR A 214 23.47 -27.82 -6.02
N TRP A 215 22.29 -28.06 -6.59
CA TRP A 215 21.90 -27.48 -7.86
C TRP A 215 20.51 -26.89 -7.78
N ALA A 216 20.29 -25.81 -8.52
CA ALA A 216 19.01 -25.14 -8.60
C ALA A 216 18.65 -24.90 -10.07
N ASP A 217 17.36 -25.02 -10.36
CA ASP A 217 16.78 -24.55 -11.60
C ASP A 217 16.82 -22.98 -11.69
N GLY A 218 16.50 -22.43 -12.86
CA GLY A 218 16.53 -21.00 -13.18
C GLY A 218 15.46 -20.13 -12.49
N LEU A 219 14.57 -20.70 -11.67
CA LEU A 219 13.66 -19.89 -10.86
C LEU A 219 14.36 -19.16 -9.71
N LEU A 220 15.33 -19.81 -9.06
CA LEU A 220 16.13 -19.18 -8.00
C LEU A 220 17.50 -19.88 -7.82
N PRO A 221 18.62 -19.22 -8.13
CA PRO A 221 18.73 -17.85 -8.64
C PRO A 221 18.22 -17.68 -10.08
N ASN A 222 17.56 -16.55 -10.36
CA ASN A 222 17.09 -16.19 -11.72
C ASN A 222 17.95 -15.07 -12.33
N ARG A 223 18.19 -15.14 -13.64
CA ARG A 223 19.02 -14.17 -14.37
C ARG A 223 18.30 -13.41 -15.48
N ASP A 224 16.98 -13.55 -15.59
CA ASP A 224 16.20 -12.91 -16.67
C ASP A 224 16.04 -11.40 -16.46
N TYR A 225 16.29 -10.92 -15.24
CA TYR A 225 16.16 -9.51 -14.87
C TYR A 225 17.47 -8.95 -14.33
N ILE A 226 17.63 -7.62 -14.41
CA ILE A 226 18.77 -6.95 -13.80
C ILE A 226 18.66 -7.17 -12.28
N SER A 227 19.63 -7.91 -11.73
CA SER A 227 19.71 -8.16 -10.28
C SER A 227 21.04 -7.74 -9.65
N ARG A 228 22.00 -7.27 -10.45
CA ARG A 228 23.26 -6.71 -9.95
C ARG A 228 23.00 -5.50 -9.04
N LEU A 229 23.79 -5.39 -7.98
CA LEU A 229 23.63 -4.37 -6.94
C LEU A 229 24.10 -2.97 -7.39
N ASP A 230 24.81 -2.91 -8.53
CA ASP A 230 25.20 -1.68 -9.22
C ASP A 230 24.19 -1.25 -10.31
N PHE A 231 23.05 -1.94 -10.45
CA PHE A 231 22.01 -1.68 -11.45
C PHE A 231 22.48 -1.80 -12.91
N VAL A 232 23.64 -2.40 -13.15
CA VAL A 232 24.15 -2.67 -14.48
C VAL A 232 23.58 -4.01 -14.96
N PRO A 233 23.02 -4.12 -16.17
CA PRO A 233 22.60 -5.41 -16.72
C PRO A 233 23.80 -6.33 -16.92
N SER A 234 23.65 -7.62 -16.60
CA SER A 234 24.64 -8.65 -16.92
C SER A 234 24.71 -8.88 -18.44
N ASN A 235 23.55 -8.87 -19.12
CA ASN A 235 23.45 -8.99 -20.58
C ASN A 235 22.36 -8.07 -21.17
N ALA A 236 22.35 -7.90 -22.49
CA ALA A 236 21.45 -7.00 -23.20
C ALA A 236 19.95 -7.41 -23.17
N GLU A 237 19.65 -8.65 -22.75
CA GLU A 237 18.28 -9.18 -22.72
C GLU A 237 17.55 -8.83 -21.41
N GLN A 238 18.28 -8.44 -20.36
CA GLN A 238 17.71 -8.06 -19.07
C GLN A 238 16.98 -6.70 -19.17
N PRO A 239 15.64 -6.65 -18.98
CA PRO A 239 14.84 -5.49 -19.37
C PRO A 239 14.85 -4.36 -18.33
N TYR A 240 14.93 -4.68 -17.03
CA TYR A 240 14.90 -3.72 -15.93
C TYR A 240 15.38 -4.33 -14.60
N PHE A 241 15.64 -3.47 -13.61
CA PHE A 241 15.99 -3.89 -12.25
C PHE A 241 14.80 -4.46 -11.49
N HIS A 242 14.89 -5.71 -11.04
CA HIS A 242 13.79 -6.41 -10.41
C HIS A 242 14.03 -6.67 -8.92
N TYR A 243 13.50 -5.80 -8.06
CA TYR A 243 13.66 -5.87 -6.59
C TYR A 243 13.36 -7.24 -5.96
N GLY A 244 12.30 -7.91 -6.41
CA GLY A 244 11.91 -9.25 -5.93
C GLY A 244 13.02 -10.29 -6.16
N TYR A 245 13.39 -10.54 -7.42
CA TYR A 245 14.50 -11.41 -7.79
C TYR A 245 15.84 -10.99 -7.20
N THR A 246 16.18 -9.70 -7.17
CA THR A 246 17.41 -9.25 -6.52
C THR A 246 17.48 -9.68 -5.05
N THR A 247 16.40 -9.44 -4.32
CA THR A 247 16.31 -9.80 -2.89
C THR A 247 16.34 -11.32 -2.71
N ALA A 248 15.57 -12.05 -3.52
CA ALA A 248 15.49 -13.51 -3.44
C ALA A 248 16.84 -14.16 -3.78
N ASN A 249 17.47 -13.78 -4.91
CA ASN A 249 18.77 -14.29 -5.34
C ASN A 249 19.83 -14.07 -4.25
N TRP A 250 19.87 -12.85 -3.69
CA TRP A 250 20.82 -12.47 -2.65
C TRP A 250 20.61 -13.24 -1.33
N LEU A 251 19.36 -13.33 -0.85
CA LEU A 251 19.04 -14.10 0.35
C LEU A 251 19.34 -15.58 0.15
N PHE A 252 18.98 -16.14 -1.00
CA PHE A 252 19.19 -17.55 -1.29
C PHE A 252 20.68 -17.91 -1.31
N ARG A 253 21.51 -17.13 -2.02
CA ARG A 253 22.98 -17.28 -2.02
C ARG A 253 23.57 -17.11 -0.61
N SER A 254 22.98 -16.24 0.23
CA SER A 254 23.37 -16.10 1.64
C SER A 254 23.04 -17.34 2.47
N LYS A 255 21.83 -17.92 2.28
CA LYS A 255 21.41 -19.13 3.00
C LYS A 255 22.17 -20.38 2.56
N TYR A 256 22.65 -20.42 1.32
CA TYR A 256 23.59 -21.46 0.89
C TYR A 256 24.88 -21.45 1.72
N LEU A 257 25.44 -20.26 2.01
CA LEU A 257 26.62 -20.16 2.88
C LEU A 257 26.33 -20.57 4.33
N ASN A 258 25.11 -20.37 4.83
CA ASN A 258 24.71 -20.92 6.12
C ASN A 258 24.71 -22.45 6.11
N PHE A 259 24.21 -23.05 5.03
CA PHE A 259 24.27 -24.50 4.87
C PHE A 259 25.73 -24.98 4.93
N VAL A 260 26.63 -24.37 4.16
CA VAL A 260 28.08 -24.69 4.18
C VAL A 260 28.68 -24.54 5.58
N ALA A 261 28.38 -23.45 6.28
CA ALA A 261 28.84 -23.25 7.66
C ALA A 261 28.29 -24.30 8.63
N LYS A 262 27.03 -24.70 8.49
CA LYS A 262 26.44 -25.77 9.33
C LYS A 262 27.12 -27.12 9.06
N GLN A 263 27.47 -27.43 7.81
CA GLN A 263 28.25 -28.64 7.50
C GLN A 263 29.65 -28.60 8.14
N LYS A 264 30.32 -27.44 8.12
CA LYS A 264 31.68 -27.28 8.65
C LYS A 264 31.75 -27.14 10.18
N TYR A 265 30.84 -26.37 10.77
CA TYR A 265 30.91 -25.89 12.16
C TYR A 265 29.71 -26.34 13.02
N GLY A 266 28.65 -26.89 12.43
CA GLY A 266 27.40 -27.24 13.13
C GLY A 266 26.46 -26.06 13.41
N PHE A 267 26.86 -24.84 13.03
CA PHE A 267 26.05 -23.63 13.17
C PHE A 267 26.39 -22.60 12.07
N ALA A 268 25.53 -21.61 11.89
CA ALA A 268 25.78 -20.46 11.02
C ALA A 268 25.58 -19.15 11.79
N LEU A 269 26.41 -18.15 11.47
CA LEU A 269 26.29 -16.80 11.99
C LEU A 269 25.88 -15.85 10.87
N GLU A 270 24.86 -15.03 11.13
CA GLU A 270 24.37 -14.01 10.21
C GLU A 270 24.57 -12.62 10.78
N LYS A 271 24.91 -11.69 9.89
CA LYS A 271 24.83 -10.26 10.12
C LYS A 271 23.35 -9.86 10.15
N VAL A 272 23.01 -8.86 10.97
CA VAL A 272 21.73 -8.16 10.85
C VAL A 272 21.98 -6.87 10.09
N LEU A 273 21.30 -6.65 8.96
CA LEU A 273 21.47 -5.40 8.21
C LEU A 273 20.76 -4.25 8.94
N GLY A 274 21.55 -3.28 9.39
CA GLY A 274 21.06 -1.95 9.73
C GLY A 274 20.93 -1.06 8.48
N ALA A 275 20.32 0.12 8.63
CA ALA A 275 20.06 1.09 7.55
C ALA A 275 21.28 1.58 6.75
N TYR A 276 22.50 1.28 7.19
CA TYR A 276 23.74 1.80 6.60
C TYR A 276 24.63 0.73 5.96
N HIS A 277 24.15 -0.52 5.81
CA HIS A 277 24.90 -1.51 5.03
C HIS A 277 24.85 -1.16 3.53
N ARG A 278 25.88 -1.58 2.78
CA ARG A 278 25.90 -1.49 1.32
C ARG A 278 25.97 -2.92 0.77
N PRO A 279 25.09 -3.30 -0.18
CA PRO A 279 23.93 -2.52 -0.65
C PRO A 279 22.91 -2.32 0.48
N ALA A 280 22.20 -1.20 0.44
CA ALA A 280 21.19 -0.90 1.44
C ALA A 280 19.93 -1.74 1.17
N VAL A 281 19.81 -2.88 1.85
CA VAL A 281 18.60 -3.72 1.87
C VAL A 281 18.09 -3.76 3.30
N ALA A 282 17.54 -2.64 3.77
CA ALA A 282 17.09 -2.50 5.16
C ALA A 282 15.59 -2.79 5.30
N TRP A 283 15.24 -3.60 6.31
CA TRP A 283 13.91 -3.62 6.90
C TRP A 283 13.81 -2.36 7.77
N GLN A 284 13.10 -1.34 7.28
CA GLN A 284 13.03 -0.05 7.96
C GLN A 284 12.04 -0.10 9.14
N ASN A 285 12.53 0.11 10.36
CA ASN A 285 11.68 0.46 11.50
C ASN A 285 11.52 1.98 11.49
N HIS A 286 10.39 2.45 10.97
CA HIS A 286 10.10 3.88 10.80
C HIS A 286 9.55 4.52 12.08
N PHE A 287 9.97 5.77 12.33
CA PHE A 287 9.38 6.64 13.34
C PHE A 287 8.83 7.90 12.66
N GLU A 288 7.53 7.89 12.36
CA GLU A 288 6.89 8.87 11.43
C GLU A 288 5.72 9.62 12.06
N VAL A 289 5.72 9.82 13.40
CA VAL A 289 4.61 10.47 14.11
C VAL A 289 5.01 11.89 14.60
N LEU A 290 4.39 12.95 14.04
CA LEU A 290 4.64 14.37 14.39
C LEU A 290 4.48 14.64 15.89
N SER A 291 3.35 14.23 16.47
CA SER A 291 3.07 14.41 17.90
C SER A 291 4.09 13.72 18.81
N ALA A 292 4.77 12.69 18.33
CA ALA A 292 5.73 11.92 19.10
C ALA A 292 7.06 12.67 19.32
N PHE A 293 7.39 13.63 18.46
CA PHE A 293 8.53 14.53 18.68
C PHE A 293 8.29 15.45 19.87
N ALA A 294 7.13 16.10 19.93
CA ALA A 294 6.76 17.00 21.03
C ALA A 294 6.71 16.26 22.39
N ARG A 295 6.22 15.01 22.39
CA ARG A 295 6.15 14.16 23.59
C ARG A 295 7.45 13.43 23.91
N GLN A 296 8.45 13.53 23.04
CA GLN A 296 9.73 12.83 23.16
C GLN A 296 9.60 11.30 23.16
N ASP A 297 8.53 10.74 22.58
CA ASP A 297 8.29 9.27 22.52
C ASP A 297 9.43 8.54 21.80
N ILE A 298 10.20 9.26 20.96
CA ILE A 298 11.41 8.75 20.31
C ILE A 298 12.42 8.21 21.32
N LYS A 299 12.47 8.74 22.56
CA LYS A 299 13.33 8.24 23.64
C LYS A 299 12.91 6.84 24.03
N SER A 300 11.63 6.64 24.34
CA SER A 300 11.07 5.34 24.71
C SER A 300 11.15 4.33 23.57
N PHE A 301 10.93 4.76 22.32
CA PHE A 301 11.16 3.90 21.15
C PHE A 301 12.62 3.46 21.03
N THR A 302 13.57 4.37 21.25
CA THR A 302 15.01 4.06 21.23
C THR A 302 15.42 3.14 22.38
N GLU A 303 14.84 3.32 23.57
CA GLU A 303 15.02 2.44 24.73
C GLU A 303 14.47 1.04 24.45
N LEU A 304 13.26 0.94 23.87
CA LEU A 304 12.67 -0.33 23.46
C LEU A 304 13.56 -1.04 22.43
N LEU A 305 14.02 -0.34 21.40
CA LEU A 305 14.94 -0.93 20.41
C LEU A 305 16.25 -1.40 21.07
N ARG A 306 16.78 -0.66 22.05
CA ARG A 306 17.95 -1.06 22.83
C ARG A 306 17.68 -2.35 23.62
N ASP A 307 16.54 -2.45 24.31
CA ASP A 307 16.17 -3.62 25.11
C ASP A 307 16.05 -4.90 24.24
N TYR A 308 15.56 -4.74 23.02
CA TYR A 308 15.45 -5.82 22.03
C TYR A 308 16.69 -5.97 21.13
N ARG A 309 17.80 -5.29 21.43
CA ARG A 309 19.06 -5.31 20.68
C ARG A 309 18.90 -4.98 19.18
N GLN A 310 17.95 -4.12 18.85
CA GLN A 310 17.72 -3.61 17.50
C GLN A 310 18.45 -2.28 17.29
N VAL A 311 18.93 -2.05 16.06
CA VAL A 311 19.56 -0.78 15.66
C VAL A 311 18.48 0.17 15.17
N PRO A 312 18.30 1.37 15.77
CA PRO A 312 17.35 2.34 15.27
C PRO A 312 17.78 2.83 13.88
N THR A 313 16.87 2.70 12.91
CA THR A 313 17.05 3.25 11.57
C THR A 313 16.36 4.59 11.49
N PHE A 314 17.14 5.67 11.39
CA PHE A 314 16.60 7.02 11.22
C PHE A 314 16.62 7.36 9.73
N SER A 315 15.46 7.50 9.12
CA SER A 315 15.34 8.21 7.83
C SER A 315 15.26 9.70 8.16
N LEU A 316 16.12 10.52 7.54
CA LEU A 316 16.01 11.98 7.56
C LEU A 316 14.74 12.35 6.77
N ILE A 317 13.60 12.27 7.47
CA ILE A 317 12.25 12.75 7.16
C ILE A 317 11.78 12.43 5.73
N ARG A 318 11.08 11.30 5.58
CA ARG A 318 10.20 11.06 4.43
C ARG A 318 8.74 11.38 4.84
N GLY A 319 8.49 12.65 5.17
CA GLY A 319 7.19 13.12 5.65
C GLY A 319 6.87 12.64 7.07
N THR A 320 6.50 13.55 7.97
CA THR A 320 6.02 13.18 9.31
C THR A 320 4.50 13.30 9.35
N PHE A 321 3.81 12.31 9.89
CA PHE A 321 2.34 12.21 9.87
C PHE A 321 1.77 12.25 11.29
N ASN A 322 0.47 12.54 11.42
CA ASN A 322 -0.26 12.23 12.64
C ASN A 322 -1.27 11.12 12.31
N TRP A 323 -0.85 9.86 12.49
CA TRP A 323 -1.60 8.66 12.10
C TRP A 323 -3.03 8.53 12.66
N SER A 324 -3.33 9.27 13.73
CA SER A 324 -4.64 9.28 14.39
C SER A 324 -5.36 10.63 14.32
N TYR A 325 -4.78 11.63 13.65
CA TYR A 325 -5.44 12.91 13.44
C TYR A 325 -6.25 12.83 12.15
N TRP A 326 -7.56 12.92 12.31
CA TRP A 326 -8.51 13.00 11.21
C TRP A 326 -9.19 14.36 11.29
N ALA A 327 -9.29 15.02 10.16
CA ALA A 327 -10.01 16.27 10.00
C ALA A 327 -10.79 16.21 8.69
N PRO A 328 -12.02 16.76 8.63
CA PRO A 328 -12.66 16.99 7.34
C PRO A 328 -11.77 17.92 6.52
N SER A 329 -11.53 17.55 5.27
CA SER A 329 -10.81 18.36 4.31
C SER A 329 -11.66 18.58 3.07
N ILE A 330 -11.34 19.64 2.33
CA ILE A 330 -11.91 19.88 1.02
C ILE A 330 -10.79 19.79 0.00
N SER A 331 -11.04 19.02 -1.05
CA SER A 331 -10.18 18.95 -2.23
C SER A 331 -10.80 19.75 -3.36
N TRP A 332 -9.95 20.44 -4.13
CA TRP A 332 -10.31 21.14 -5.35
C TRP A 332 -9.74 20.38 -6.55
N LEU A 333 -10.59 20.09 -7.53
CA LEU A 333 -10.19 19.48 -8.79
C LEU A 333 -10.40 20.51 -9.92
N PRO A 334 -9.32 21.00 -10.56
CA PRO A 334 -9.46 21.89 -11.70
C PRO A 334 -10.07 21.12 -12.89
N ASN A 335 -11.04 21.75 -13.56
CA ASN A 335 -11.46 21.31 -14.89
C ASN A 335 -10.30 21.55 -15.87
N ILE A 336 -9.74 20.49 -16.43
CA ILE A 336 -8.70 20.51 -17.46
C ILE A 336 -9.24 20.28 -18.87
N GLY A 337 -10.56 20.09 -18.99
CA GLY A 337 -11.29 19.95 -20.25
C GLY A 337 -11.86 21.28 -20.73
N SER A 338 -13.04 21.23 -21.34
CA SER A 338 -13.86 22.40 -21.66
C SER A 338 -15.09 22.47 -20.75
N ASP A 339 -15.81 23.58 -20.78
CA ASP A 339 -17.07 23.72 -20.02
C ASP A 339 -18.13 22.72 -20.49
N THR A 340 -18.16 22.40 -21.79
CA THR A 340 -19.08 21.41 -22.39
C THR A 340 -18.58 19.96 -22.33
N ALA A 341 -17.34 19.74 -21.88
CA ALA A 341 -16.72 18.42 -21.78
C ALA A 341 -15.69 18.44 -20.65
N PRO A 342 -16.15 18.56 -19.40
CA PRO A 342 -15.28 18.71 -18.26
C PRO A 342 -14.44 17.45 -18.04
N LYS A 343 -13.18 17.67 -17.68
CA LYS A 343 -12.20 16.62 -17.40
C LYS A 343 -11.44 16.93 -16.13
N TYR A 344 -11.09 15.90 -15.37
CA TYR A 344 -10.40 16.05 -14.11
C TYR A 344 -9.17 15.15 -14.06
N GLN A 345 -8.10 15.64 -13.46
CA GLN A 345 -6.96 14.79 -13.14
C GLN A 345 -7.23 14.08 -11.81
N GLY A 346 -7.17 12.75 -11.80
CA GLY A 346 -7.36 11.95 -10.58
C GLY A 346 -6.25 12.16 -9.55
N MET A 347 -5.00 12.28 -10.01
CA MET A 347 -3.85 12.59 -9.13
C MET A 347 -3.04 13.79 -9.60
N LEU A 348 -2.82 14.71 -8.65
CA LEU A 348 -1.97 15.88 -8.72
C LEU A 348 -0.79 15.74 -7.76
N ALA A 349 0.21 16.61 -7.89
CA ALA A 349 1.43 16.57 -7.07
C ALA A 349 1.14 16.66 -5.55
N ASP A 350 0.02 17.26 -5.16
CA ASP A 350 -0.43 17.46 -3.78
C ASP A 350 -1.65 16.61 -3.38
N SER A 351 -2.01 15.60 -4.17
CA SER A 351 -3.15 14.72 -3.86
C SER A 351 -2.92 13.76 -2.69
N PHE A 352 -1.67 13.50 -2.32
CA PHE A 352 -1.31 12.53 -1.26
C PHE A 352 -2.06 11.19 -1.44
N TYR A 353 -2.81 10.75 -0.40
CA TYR A 353 -3.64 9.53 -0.39
C TYR A 353 -5.09 9.76 -0.85
N GLY A 354 -5.41 10.93 -1.41
CA GLY A 354 -6.72 11.26 -1.96
C GLY A 354 -6.63 11.70 -3.41
N THR A 355 -7.66 12.41 -3.86
CA THR A 355 -7.78 12.99 -5.19
C THR A 355 -7.85 14.52 -5.10
N GLY A 356 -7.44 15.20 -6.18
CA GLY A 356 -7.42 16.67 -6.25
C GLY A 356 -6.36 17.36 -5.40
N GLN A 357 -6.46 18.68 -5.29
CA GLN A 357 -5.56 19.53 -4.51
C GLN A 357 -6.19 19.90 -3.18
N ARG A 358 -5.45 19.82 -2.08
CA ARG A 358 -5.95 20.34 -0.81
C ARG A 358 -6.03 21.86 -0.84
N LEU A 359 -7.15 22.39 -0.34
CA LEU A 359 -7.30 23.82 -0.15
C LEU A 359 -6.39 24.33 0.98
N MET A 360 -5.87 25.54 0.77
CA MET A 360 -4.92 26.19 1.67
C MET A 360 -5.51 27.50 2.18
N LYS A 361 -5.23 27.81 3.45
CA LYS A 361 -5.42 29.14 4.02
C LYS A 361 -4.29 30.06 3.57
N GLN A 362 -4.52 31.37 3.62
CA GLN A 362 -3.53 32.40 3.27
C GLN A 362 -2.21 32.28 4.04
N ASP A 363 -2.24 31.72 5.25
CA ASP A 363 -1.06 31.46 6.09
C ASP A 363 -0.20 30.27 5.62
N GLY A 364 -0.57 29.60 4.53
CA GLY A 364 0.14 28.46 3.98
C GLY A 364 -0.14 27.13 4.68
N THR A 365 -1.13 27.08 5.57
CA THR A 365 -1.60 25.82 6.18
C THR A 365 -2.81 25.25 5.45
N HIS A 366 -3.01 23.93 5.51
CA HIS A 366 -4.20 23.30 4.93
C HIS A 366 -5.47 23.81 5.62
N LEU A 367 -6.56 23.86 4.86
CA LEU A 367 -7.89 24.06 5.41
C LEU A 367 -8.23 22.89 6.36
N ASP A 368 -8.40 23.20 7.64
CA ASP A 368 -8.83 22.26 8.69
C ASP A 368 -10.21 22.71 9.19
N LEU A 369 -11.20 21.82 9.11
CA LEU A 369 -12.58 22.06 9.54
C LEU A 369 -12.86 21.47 10.93
N GLY A 370 -11.79 21.30 11.72
CA GLY A 370 -11.81 20.77 13.06
C GLY A 370 -11.37 19.30 13.13
N ARG A 371 -11.12 18.85 14.35
CA ARG A 371 -10.71 17.47 14.62
C ARG A 371 -11.90 16.54 14.71
N TYR A 372 -11.79 15.39 14.05
CA TYR A 372 -12.56 14.21 14.40
C TYR A 372 -12.34 13.88 15.88
N GLN A 373 -13.42 13.67 16.62
CA GLN A 373 -13.37 13.34 18.04
C GLN A 373 -13.05 11.85 18.22
N GLY A 374 -11.86 11.57 18.77
CA GLY A 374 -11.35 10.20 19.01
C GLY A 374 -10.13 9.87 18.14
N ALA A 375 -9.61 8.65 18.30
CA ALA A 375 -8.51 8.13 17.49
C ALA A 375 -9.03 7.00 16.60
N ALA A 376 -8.63 7.02 15.32
CA ALA A 376 -8.85 5.94 14.37
C ALA A 376 -7.55 5.64 13.63
N SER A 377 -7.30 4.35 13.35
CA SER A 377 -6.22 3.93 12.45
C SER A 377 -6.48 4.45 11.04
N LEU A 378 -5.44 4.69 10.24
CA LEU A 378 -5.54 5.06 8.81
C LEU A 378 -6.51 4.15 8.03
N LEU A 379 -6.53 2.85 8.35
CA LEU A 379 -7.39 1.84 7.72
C LEU A 379 -8.64 1.49 8.55
N GLY A 380 -8.88 2.22 9.64
CA GLY A 380 -10.02 1.98 10.52
C GLY A 380 -11.30 2.64 9.99
N THR A 381 -12.45 1.99 10.23
CA THR A 381 -13.76 2.58 9.92
C THR A 381 -14.06 3.75 10.88
N LEU A 382 -14.39 4.92 10.32
CA LEU A 382 -14.89 6.05 11.11
C LEU A 382 -16.34 5.78 11.55
N GLN A 383 -16.57 5.74 12.86
CA GLN A 383 -17.91 5.48 13.43
C GLN A 383 -18.83 6.70 13.30
N ASN A 384 -18.27 7.92 13.40
CA ASN A 384 -19.01 9.18 13.35
C ASN A 384 -18.43 10.09 12.26
N PRO A 385 -18.68 9.83 10.97
CA PRO A 385 -17.98 10.49 9.87
C PRO A 385 -18.06 12.02 10.00
N ALA A 386 -16.89 12.67 10.07
CA ALA A 386 -16.78 14.11 10.12
C ALA A 386 -16.80 14.66 8.68
N ARG A 387 -17.99 14.99 8.20
CA ARG A 387 -18.27 15.43 6.82
C ARG A 387 -18.25 16.94 6.71
N ALA A 388 -17.68 17.44 5.61
CA ALA A 388 -17.79 18.82 5.18
C ALA A 388 -18.86 18.91 4.08
N TYR A 389 -19.72 19.91 4.12
CA TYR A 389 -20.66 20.23 3.05
C TYR A 389 -20.27 21.57 2.43
N PRO A 390 -19.49 21.57 1.35
CA PRO A 390 -19.06 22.81 0.69
C PRO A 390 -20.21 23.42 -0.11
N CYS A 391 -20.29 24.75 -0.09
CA CYS A 391 -21.13 25.58 -0.94
C CYS A 391 -20.26 26.73 -1.46
N VAL A 392 -20.45 27.13 -2.71
CA VAL A 392 -19.63 28.13 -3.39
C VAL A 392 -20.53 29.24 -3.89
N ALA A 393 -20.23 30.50 -3.52
CA ALA A 393 -21.01 31.68 -3.90
C ALA A 393 -20.20 32.97 -3.67
N ASP A 394 -20.46 34.03 -4.42
CA ASP A 394 -19.91 35.38 -4.14
C ASP A 394 -20.70 36.04 -3.00
N LEU A 395 -20.38 35.67 -1.75
CA LEU A 395 -21.14 36.12 -0.59
C LEU A 395 -20.94 37.62 -0.32
N ASN A 396 -19.73 38.11 -0.59
CA ASN A 396 -19.33 39.46 -0.24
C ASN A 396 -19.57 40.50 -1.36
N GLY A 397 -19.87 40.05 -2.58
CA GLY A 397 -20.20 40.88 -3.75
C GLY A 397 -18.96 41.44 -4.46
N ASP A 398 -17.80 40.80 -4.34
CA ASP A 398 -16.54 41.26 -4.96
C ASP A 398 -16.28 40.64 -6.34
N GLY A 399 -17.20 39.82 -6.83
CA GLY A 399 -17.13 39.11 -8.10
C GLY A 399 -16.33 37.81 -8.05
N ARG A 400 -15.78 37.40 -6.89
CA ARG A 400 -15.09 36.13 -6.70
C ARG A 400 -15.97 35.16 -5.92
N LEU A 401 -15.96 33.91 -6.35
CA LEU A 401 -16.64 32.86 -5.61
C LEU A 401 -15.90 32.54 -4.32
N ASP A 402 -16.61 32.67 -3.20
CA ASP A 402 -16.17 32.30 -1.85
C ASP A 402 -16.58 30.88 -1.49
N LEU A 403 -16.01 30.35 -0.40
CA LEU A 403 -16.33 29.02 0.11
C LEU A 403 -17.08 29.11 1.44
N LEU A 404 -18.26 28.49 1.49
CA LEU A 404 -19.00 28.19 2.71
C LEU A 404 -18.90 26.69 3.00
N VAL A 405 -18.78 26.33 4.27
CA VAL A 405 -18.66 24.93 4.67
C VAL A 405 -19.50 24.62 5.88
N GLY A 406 -20.49 23.75 5.70
CA GLY A 406 -21.25 23.15 6.78
C GLY A 406 -20.49 22.02 7.46
N THR A 407 -20.63 21.90 8.78
CA THR A 407 -19.88 20.91 9.59
C THR A 407 -20.80 19.92 10.32
N PRO A 408 -20.25 18.80 10.82
CA PRO A 408 -20.99 17.82 11.61
C PRO A 408 -21.53 18.41 12.92
N ALA A 409 -20.88 19.44 13.45
CA ALA A 409 -21.33 20.15 14.66
C ALA A 409 -22.55 21.05 14.42
N GLY A 410 -22.95 21.23 13.16
CA GLY A 410 -24.04 22.12 12.78
C GLY A 410 -23.60 23.57 12.59
N GLU A 411 -22.31 23.78 12.40
CA GLU A 411 -21.73 25.11 12.17
C GLU A 411 -21.63 25.35 10.66
N VAL A 412 -21.70 26.63 10.27
CA VAL A 412 -21.41 27.07 8.90
C VAL A 412 -20.25 28.04 8.97
N TYR A 413 -19.14 27.67 8.35
CA TYR A 413 -17.95 28.50 8.22
C TYR A 413 -17.88 29.16 6.85
N TYR A 414 -17.32 30.36 6.81
CA TYR A 414 -17.10 31.17 5.63
C TYR A 414 -15.62 31.44 5.44
N PHE A 415 -15.19 31.34 4.20
CA PHE A 415 -13.81 31.51 3.75
C PHE A 415 -13.80 32.40 2.49
N PRO A 416 -13.58 33.72 2.66
CA PRO A 416 -13.46 34.64 1.53
C PRO A 416 -12.33 34.21 0.59
N ASN A 417 -12.59 34.20 -0.71
CA ASN A 417 -11.58 33.91 -1.73
C ASN A 417 -10.88 35.19 -2.18
N GLN A 418 -9.56 35.15 -2.21
CA GLN A 418 -8.72 36.28 -2.64
C GLN A 418 -8.17 36.12 -4.06
N ALA A 419 -8.27 34.92 -4.63
CA ALA A 419 -7.81 34.66 -5.98
C ALA A 419 -8.91 35.06 -6.97
N ALA A 420 -8.56 35.92 -7.93
CA ALA A 420 -9.46 36.28 -9.03
C ALA A 420 -9.61 35.13 -10.05
N ASP A 421 -8.57 34.31 -10.22
CA ASP A 421 -8.51 33.16 -11.10
C ASP A 421 -7.65 32.03 -10.51
N GLY A 422 -7.82 30.81 -11.03
CA GLY A 422 -7.02 29.65 -10.66
C GLY A 422 -7.35 29.04 -9.29
N LYS A 423 -6.32 28.56 -8.57
CA LYS A 423 -6.49 27.89 -7.27
C LYS A 423 -6.97 28.91 -6.23
N PRO A 424 -8.07 28.65 -5.51
CA PRO A 424 -8.58 29.60 -4.52
C PRO A 424 -7.58 29.79 -3.36
N VAL A 425 -7.47 31.03 -2.90
CA VAL A 425 -6.66 31.43 -1.73
C VAL A 425 -7.62 31.93 -0.67
N LEU A 426 -7.85 31.08 0.33
CA LEU A 426 -8.88 31.31 1.34
C LEU A 426 -8.35 32.15 2.51
N GLN A 427 -9.08 33.22 2.85
CA GLN A 427 -8.83 34.00 4.06
C GLN A 427 -9.17 33.20 5.33
N GLN A 428 -8.98 33.86 6.49
CA GLN A 428 -9.29 33.30 7.79
C GLN A 428 -10.76 32.86 7.88
N GLN A 429 -10.96 31.70 8.51
CA GLN A 429 -12.26 31.14 8.87
C GLN A 429 -13.10 32.10 9.70
N MET A 430 -14.32 32.36 9.25
CA MET A 430 -15.35 33.10 9.98
C MET A 430 -16.54 32.19 10.26
N ALA A 431 -17.06 32.17 11.48
CA ALA A 431 -18.30 31.44 11.78
C ALA A 431 -19.51 32.29 11.38
N LEU A 432 -20.31 31.81 10.43
CA LEU A 432 -21.60 32.42 10.08
C LEU A 432 -22.72 31.91 10.98
N ILE A 433 -22.67 30.62 11.32
CA ILE A 433 -23.57 29.96 12.27
C ILE A 433 -22.70 29.17 13.25
N SER A 434 -22.89 29.42 14.55
CA SER A 434 -22.13 28.78 15.63
C SER A 434 -22.97 27.72 16.35
N SER A 435 -22.32 26.69 16.88
CA SER A 435 -22.94 25.68 17.74
C SER A 435 -23.49 26.24 19.06
N THR A 436 -23.07 27.46 19.43
CA THR A 436 -23.60 28.22 20.58
C THR A 436 -24.88 28.98 20.28
N ASP A 437 -25.22 29.17 19.01
CA ASP A 437 -26.51 29.72 18.63
C ASP A 437 -27.58 28.71 19.03
N THR A 438 -28.73 29.18 19.49
CA THR A 438 -29.79 28.41 20.20
C THR A 438 -30.41 27.24 19.40
N VAL A 439 -29.84 26.88 18.25
CA VAL A 439 -30.33 25.90 17.28
C VAL A 439 -29.16 24.98 16.88
N SER A 440 -28.74 24.09 17.77
CA SER A 440 -27.77 23.05 17.40
C SER A 440 -28.40 22.11 16.36
N THR A 441 -27.87 22.13 15.14
CA THR A 441 -28.39 21.39 13.99
C THR A 441 -27.27 20.58 13.36
N ALA A 442 -26.89 19.49 14.04
CA ALA A 442 -25.81 18.61 13.60
C ALA A 442 -25.88 18.30 12.10
N PHE A 443 -24.71 18.22 11.44
CA PHE A 443 -24.55 18.03 10.00
C PHE A 443 -25.21 19.15 9.17
N ALA A 444 -24.72 20.38 9.34
CA ALA A 444 -25.16 21.52 8.54
C ALA A 444 -24.78 21.32 7.06
N ALA A 445 -25.73 21.55 6.15
CA ALA A 445 -25.53 21.57 4.71
C ALA A 445 -26.05 22.91 4.14
N PRO A 446 -25.18 23.90 3.89
CA PRO A 446 -25.59 25.25 3.49
C PRO A 446 -25.84 25.37 1.99
N THR A 447 -26.75 26.27 1.62
CA THR A 447 -26.88 26.88 0.29
C THR A 447 -27.30 28.35 0.47
N VAL A 448 -26.95 29.22 -0.48
CA VAL A 448 -27.19 30.67 -0.38
C VAL A 448 -27.83 31.24 -1.64
N GLY A 449 -28.61 32.30 -1.48
CA GLY A 449 -29.34 32.98 -2.54
C GLY A 449 -30.13 34.16 -1.98
N ASP A 450 -30.44 35.17 -2.78
CA ASP A 450 -31.29 36.28 -2.34
C ASP A 450 -32.75 35.80 -2.27
N LEU A 451 -33.23 35.51 -1.05
CA LEU A 451 -34.60 35.04 -0.83
C LEU A 451 -35.54 36.19 -0.51
N THR A 452 -35.04 37.37 -0.11
CA THR A 452 -35.87 38.51 0.28
C THR A 452 -36.06 39.55 -0.82
N GLY A 453 -35.24 39.49 -1.89
CA GLY A 453 -35.22 40.45 -2.98
C GLY A 453 -34.49 41.75 -2.64
N ASP A 454 -33.61 41.74 -1.63
CA ASP A 454 -32.88 42.92 -1.16
C ASP A 454 -31.43 43.01 -1.70
N ASN A 455 -31.06 42.09 -2.61
CA ASN A 455 -29.71 41.86 -3.14
C ASN A 455 -28.67 41.45 -2.09
N LEU A 456 -29.10 40.89 -0.95
CA LEU A 456 -28.22 40.23 0.00
C LEU A 456 -28.46 38.72 -0.05
N HIS A 457 -27.37 37.95 -0.06
CA HIS A 457 -27.48 36.50 0.03
C HIS A 457 -28.01 36.09 1.41
N ASP A 458 -29.14 35.39 1.40
CA ASP A 458 -29.70 34.65 2.53
C ASP A 458 -29.14 33.22 2.58
N LEU A 459 -29.34 32.55 3.71
CA LEU A 459 -28.75 31.23 3.97
C LEU A 459 -29.85 30.20 4.28
N VAL A 460 -29.84 29.09 3.54
CA VAL A 460 -30.64 27.90 3.85
C VAL A 460 -29.71 26.79 4.31
N VAL A 461 -30.01 26.20 5.46
CA VAL A 461 -29.19 25.12 6.06
C VAL A 461 -30.03 23.87 6.27
N GLY A 462 -29.66 22.80 5.57
CA GLY A 462 -30.15 21.45 5.85
C GLY A 462 -29.47 20.85 7.08
N ASN A 463 -30.12 19.87 7.72
CA ASN A 463 -29.61 19.27 8.94
C ASN A 463 -29.92 17.77 9.07
N LYS A 464 -29.31 17.14 10.08
CA LYS A 464 -29.55 15.73 10.42
C LYS A 464 -31.03 15.41 10.66
N GLN A 465 -31.80 16.30 11.27
CA GLN A 465 -33.22 16.07 11.60
C GLN A 465 -34.15 16.13 10.38
N GLY A 466 -33.63 16.42 9.18
CA GLY A 466 -34.44 16.53 7.98
C GLY A 466 -35.14 17.87 7.82
N GLN A 467 -34.65 18.90 8.52
CA GLN A 467 -35.22 20.23 8.49
C GLN A 467 -34.46 21.11 7.49
N LEU A 468 -35.11 22.18 7.05
CA LEU A 468 -34.44 23.32 6.43
C LEU A 468 -34.57 24.52 7.35
N LEU A 469 -33.45 25.15 7.67
CA LEU A 469 -33.38 26.37 8.47
C LEU A 469 -33.10 27.54 7.53
N ILE A 470 -33.96 28.55 7.56
CA ILE A 470 -33.86 29.68 6.63
C ILE A 470 -33.51 30.93 7.43
N TYR A 471 -32.35 31.48 7.14
CA TYR A 471 -31.79 32.65 7.78
C TYR A 471 -31.77 33.79 6.78
N HIS A 472 -32.28 34.95 7.17
CA HIS A 472 -32.14 36.16 6.36
C HIS A 472 -30.87 36.91 6.77
N ASN A 473 -30.16 37.48 5.80
CA ASN A 473 -29.06 38.36 6.06
C ASN A 473 -29.58 39.77 6.41
N GLN A 474 -29.45 40.16 7.67
CA GLN A 474 -29.84 41.49 8.16
C GLN A 474 -28.65 42.45 8.28
N GLY A 475 -27.50 42.07 7.72
CA GLY A 475 -26.25 42.82 7.73
C GLY A 475 -26.00 43.52 6.41
N THR A 476 -24.78 43.36 5.90
CA THR A 476 -24.39 43.76 4.55
C THR A 476 -23.82 42.56 3.81
N SER A 477 -23.45 42.70 2.53
CA SER A 477 -22.73 41.66 1.80
C SER A 477 -21.36 41.37 2.44
N THR A 478 -20.63 42.40 2.87
CA THR A 478 -19.29 42.27 3.47
C THR A 478 -19.30 41.88 4.95
N GLU A 479 -20.39 42.16 5.67
CA GLU A 479 -20.57 41.81 7.08
C GLU A 479 -21.95 41.17 7.29
N PRO A 480 -22.15 39.93 6.82
CA PRO A 480 -23.44 39.27 6.88
C PRO A 480 -23.87 39.00 8.33
N LYS A 481 -25.18 39.16 8.60
CA LYS A 481 -25.79 38.89 9.91
C LYS A 481 -27.02 38.02 9.75
N PHE A 482 -26.81 36.71 9.83
CA PHE A 482 -27.86 35.73 9.62
C PHE A 482 -28.79 35.60 10.84
N THR A 483 -30.07 35.88 10.62
CA THR A 483 -31.12 35.70 11.64
C THR A 483 -32.10 34.64 11.18
N LEU A 484 -32.31 33.60 12.00
CA LEU A 484 -33.24 32.53 11.68
C LEU A 484 -34.68 33.05 11.61
N LYS A 485 -35.33 32.86 10.46
CA LYS A 485 -36.73 33.25 10.22
C LYS A 485 -37.67 32.09 10.21
N ARG A 486 -37.30 31.00 9.55
CA ARG A 486 -38.17 29.84 9.37
C ARG A 486 -37.45 28.53 9.63
N ARG A 487 -38.21 27.56 10.11
CA ARG A 487 -37.81 26.15 10.16
C ARG A 487 -38.86 25.36 9.40
N LEU A 488 -38.45 24.68 8.33
CA LEU A 488 -39.32 23.81 7.56
C LEU A 488 -39.04 22.36 7.95
N ASN A 489 -40.08 21.66 8.38
CA ASN A 489 -40.03 20.22 8.63
C ASN A 489 -40.66 19.53 7.43
N LEU A 490 -39.84 18.99 6.54
CA LEU A 490 -40.33 18.47 5.26
C LEU A 490 -40.93 17.06 5.38
N GLY A 491 -40.59 16.31 6.44
CA GLY A 491 -41.03 14.93 6.60
C GLY A 491 -40.41 13.97 5.57
N LEU A 492 -39.31 14.36 4.92
CA LEU A 492 -38.66 13.64 3.82
C LEU A 492 -37.58 12.65 4.27
N GLY A 493 -37.31 12.55 5.57
CA GLY A 493 -36.25 11.72 6.14
C GLY A 493 -35.24 12.53 6.93
N GLU A 494 -34.03 12.00 7.11
CA GLU A 494 -32.93 12.63 7.83
C GLU A 494 -31.86 13.17 6.87
N TYR A 495 -30.97 14.02 7.38
CA TYR A 495 -29.81 14.57 6.65
C TYR A 495 -30.18 15.26 5.33
N THR A 496 -30.93 16.37 5.41
CA THR A 496 -31.27 17.20 4.25
C THR A 496 -30.03 17.94 3.72
N ALA A 497 -29.84 17.92 2.40
CA ALA A 497 -28.82 18.67 1.68
C ALA A 497 -29.51 19.52 0.59
N PRO A 498 -29.80 20.81 0.87
CA PRO A 498 -30.47 21.70 -0.08
C PRO A 498 -29.51 22.29 -1.12
N TYR A 499 -30.04 22.57 -2.30
CA TYR A 499 -29.42 23.36 -3.34
C TYR A 499 -30.45 24.36 -3.89
N LEU A 500 -30.16 25.66 -3.83
CA LEU A 500 -30.98 26.70 -4.42
C LEU A 500 -30.72 26.80 -5.93
N VAL A 501 -31.79 26.79 -6.71
CA VAL A 501 -31.75 26.90 -8.18
C VAL A 501 -33.12 27.34 -8.65
N ASP A 502 -33.21 28.09 -9.74
CA ASP A 502 -34.48 28.32 -10.45
C ASP A 502 -34.76 27.08 -11.31
N TRP A 503 -35.56 26.13 -10.80
CA TRP A 503 -35.73 24.81 -11.41
C TRP A 503 -36.81 24.79 -12.48
N ASP A 504 -37.83 25.65 -12.37
CA ASP A 504 -38.91 25.78 -13.35
C ASP A 504 -38.84 27.05 -14.23
N GLU A 505 -37.73 27.79 -14.15
CA GLU A 505 -37.42 28.99 -14.94
C GLU A 505 -38.44 30.12 -14.73
N ASP A 506 -39.04 30.21 -13.55
CA ASP A 506 -40.02 31.24 -13.21
C ASP A 506 -39.39 32.54 -12.65
N GLY A 507 -38.06 32.52 -12.43
CA GLY A 507 -37.28 33.63 -11.90
C GLY A 507 -37.26 33.71 -10.38
N LEU A 508 -37.85 32.74 -9.67
CA LEU A 508 -37.72 32.57 -8.23
C LEU A 508 -36.77 31.40 -7.92
N PHE A 509 -36.11 31.48 -6.77
CA PHE A 509 -35.34 30.32 -6.30
C PHE A 509 -36.27 29.22 -5.80
N ASP A 510 -36.05 28.02 -6.32
CA ASP A 510 -36.56 26.75 -5.81
C ASP A 510 -35.50 26.04 -4.96
N LEU A 511 -35.90 24.93 -4.34
CA LEU A 511 -34.98 24.02 -3.66
C LEU A 511 -34.99 22.63 -4.26
N VAL A 512 -33.81 22.14 -4.62
CA VAL A 512 -33.55 20.71 -4.82
C VAL A 512 -32.91 20.16 -3.55
N VAL A 513 -33.57 19.22 -2.90
CA VAL A 513 -33.19 18.71 -1.57
C VAL A 513 -32.89 17.22 -1.65
N GLY A 514 -31.64 16.85 -1.37
CA GLY A 514 -31.26 15.46 -1.15
C GLY A 514 -31.46 15.02 0.29
N VAL A 515 -31.72 13.73 0.50
CA VAL A 515 -31.91 13.13 1.85
C VAL A 515 -31.11 11.84 2.03
N ALA A 516 -31.03 11.35 3.28
CA ALA A 516 -30.21 10.19 3.65
C ALA A 516 -30.49 8.90 2.85
N ASP A 517 -31.72 8.68 2.41
CA ASP A 517 -32.09 7.48 1.65
C ASP A 517 -31.67 7.53 0.17
N GLY A 518 -31.24 8.70 -0.30
CA GLY A 518 -30.81 8.95 -1.68
C GLY A 518 -31.88 9.53 -2.60
N SER A 519 -33.04 9.88 -2.07
CA SER A 519 -34.07 10.60 -2.83
C SER A 519 -33.72 12.08 -2.98
N LEU A 520 -34.11 12.65 -4.12
CA LEU A 520 -34.06 14.08 -4.41
C LEU A 520 -35.48 14.62 -4.57
N TYR A 521 -35.77 15.74 -3.92
CA TYR A 521 -37.06 16.41 -3.97
C TYR A 521 -36.91 17.85 -4.47
N TRP A 522 -37.85 18.29 -5.30
CA TRP A 522 -38.02 19.69 -5.69
C TRP A 522 -39.08 20.33 -4.79
N LEU A 523 -38.80 21.52 -4.29
CA LEU A 523 -39.77 22.37 -3.60
C LEU A 523 -39.86 23.69 -4.37
N PRO A 524 -41.00 24.00 -5.02
CA PRO A 524 -41.16 25.21 -5.81
C PRO A 524 -41.17 26.45 -4.91
N GLY A 525 -40.40 27.46 -5.30
CA GLY A 525 -40.38 28.81 -4.78
C GLY A 525 -41.67 29.51 -5.12
N GLN A 526 -42.16 30.30 -4.17
CA GLN A 526 -43.39 31.06 -4.32
C GLN A 526 -43.24 32.40 -3.61
N PRO A 527 -43.90 33.47 -4.11
CA PRO A 527 -43.93 34.74 -3.41
C PRO A 527 -44.54 34.58 -2.01
N GLY A 528 -43.79 34.98 -0.99
CA GLY A 528 -44.22 35.00 0.41
C GLY A 528 -44.22 36.42 0.99
N SER A 529 -44.67 36.55 2.24
CA SER A 529 -44.78 37.84 2.93
C SER A 529 -43.44 38.45 3.38
N ASP A 530 -42.37 37.65 3.38
CA ASP A 530 -41.02 38.02 3.83
C ASP A 530 -40.01 37.38 2.85
N GLY A 531 -40.22 37.61 1.55
CA GLY A 531 -39.45 36.96 0.48
C GLY A 531 -40.05 35.64 0.01
N ILE A 532 -39.21 34.73 -0.50
CA ILE A 532 -39.58 33.44 -1.07
C ILE A 532 -40.04 32.47 0.03
N THR A 533 -41.19 31.83 -0.19
CA THR A 533 -41.63 30.62 0.52
C THR A 533 -41.54 29.40 -0.39
N PHE A 534 -41.54 28.19 0.17
CA PHE A 534 -41.43 26.96 -0.60
C PHE A 534 -42.71 26.14 -0.48
N GLY A 535 -43.17 25.60 -1.60
CA GLY A 535 -44.33 24.72 -1.70
C GLY A 535 -44.05 23.30 -1.21
N ASP A 536 -45.02 22.42 -1.44
CA ASP A 536 -44.92 21.01 -1.04
C ASP A 536 -43.84 20.27 -1.85
N PRO A 537 -43.09 19.36 -1.20
CA PRO A 537 -42.00 18.64 -1.86
C PRO A 537 -42.52 17.62 -2.89
N GLN A 538 -41.89 17.62 -4.06
CA GLN A 538 -42.17 16.73 -5.18
C GLN A 538 -40.95 15.85 -5.45
N LEU A 539 -41.13 14.53 -5.55
CA LEU A 539 -40.02 13.62 -5.83
C LEU A 539 -39.50 13.84 -7.26
N ILE A 540 -38.22 14.17 -7.38
CA ILE A 540 -37.52 14.23 -8.68
C ILE A 540 -37.06 12.82 -9.06
N LEU A 541 -36.27 12.19 -8.18
CA LEU A 541 -35.58 10.93 -8.46
C LEU A 541 -35.16 10.21 -7.18
N ALA A 542 -35.28 8.87 -7.19
CA ALA A 542 -34.63 8.01 -6.20
C ALA A 542 -33.30 7.50 -6.77
N THR A 543 -32.19 8.12 -6.37
CA THR A 543 -30.87 7.90 -7.02
C THR A 543 -30.21 6.56 -6.65
N GLY A 544 -30.62 5.96 -5.54
CA GLY A 544 -29.94 4.82 -4.91
C GLY A 544 -28.62 5.19 -4.21
N LEU A 545 -28.25 6.47 -4.19
CA LEU A 545 -27.04 6.99 -3.57
C LEU A 545 -27.34 7.49 -2.16
N LYS A 546 -26.90 6.76 -1.13
CA LYS A 546 -27.17 7.18 0.25
C LYS A 546 -26.54 8.53 0.58
N TRP A 547 -27.28 9.34 1.33
CA TRP A 547 -26.93 10.72 1.69
C TRP A 547 -26.65 11.55 0.44
N ALA A 548 -27.65 11.65 -0.44
CA ALA A 548 -27.55 12.41 -1.67
C ALA A 548 -27.33 13.91 -1.36
N ALA A 549 -26.31 14.50 -1.97
CA ALA A 549 -26.03 15.93 -1.93
C ALA A 549 -26.06 16.46 -3.39
N PRO A 550 -27.16 17.12 -3.80
CA PRO A 550 -27.31 17.58 -5.17
C PRO A 550 -26.52 18.87 -5.43
N CYS A 551 -26.03 18.99 -6.66
CA CYS A 551 -25.63 20.22 -7.32
C CYS A 551 -26.32 20.23 -8.68
N VAL A 552 -26.97 21.34 -9.01
CA VAL A 552 -27.77 21.49 -10.24
C VAL A 552 -27.10 22.52 -11.14
N ALA A 553 -26.86 22.12 -12.39
CA ALA A 553 -26.28 22.98 -13.42
C ALA A 553 -26.61 22.39 -14.79
N ASP A 554 -26.66 23.22 -15.83
CA ASP A 554 -26.57 22.75 -17.22
C ASP A 554 -25.12 22.30 -17.47
N TRP A 555 -24.87 21.00 -17.32
CA TRP A 555 -23.51 20.46 -17.20
C TRP A 555 -22.83 20.26 -18.55
N ASP A 556 -23.61 19.96 -19.60
CA ASP A 556 -23.11 19.82 -20.96
C ASP A 556 -23.49 20.98 -21.90
N ASN A 557 -24.14 22.02 -21.34
CA ASN A 557 -24.56 23.22 -22.04
C ASN A 557 -25.60 22.92 -23.14
N ASP A 558 -26.51 22.00 -22.88
CA ASP A 558 -27.63 21.64 -23.77
C ASP A 558 -28.90 22.46 -23.53
N GLY A 559 -28.89 23.30 -22.49
CA GLY A 559 -30.01 24.15 -22.09
C GLY A 559 -30.98 23.47 -21.11
N LEU A 560 -30.70 22.25 -20.66
CA LEU A 560 -31.46 21.55 -19.62
C LEU A 560 -30.63 21.45 -18.34
N LEU A 561 -31.30 21.49 -17.19
CA LEU A 561 -30.63 21.30 -15.91
C LEU A 561 -30.29 19.82 -15.68
N ASP A 562 -29.03 19.57 -15.34
CA ASP A 562 -28.50 18.26 -14.93
C ASP A 562 -28.29 18.17 -13.40
N LEU A 563 -28.16 16.94 -12.90
CA LEU A 563 -27.94 16.65 -11.50
C LEU A 563 -26.58 15.99 -11.26
N LEU A 564 -25.71 16.68 -10.55
CA LEU A 564 -24.50 16.11 -9.96
C LEU A 564 -24.78 15.74 -8.50
N VAL A 565 -24.77 14.44 -8.20
CA VAL A 565 -25.17 13.93 -6.89
C VAL A 565 -23.99 13.29 -6.19
N GLY A 566 -23.47 13.99 -5.17
CA GLY A 566 -22.50 13.45 -4.23
C GLY A 566 -23.14 12.43 -3.30
N SER A 567 -22.37 11.43 -2.87
CA SER A 567 -22.83 10.38 -1.95
C SER A 567 -21.80 10.03 -0.87
N TYR A 568 -22.24 9.29 0.14
CA TYR A 568 -21.40 8.95 1.30
C TYR A 568 -20.12 8.18 1.00
N ASN A 569 -20.05 7.44 -0.12
CA ASN A 569 -18.85 6.70 -0.49
C ASN A 569 -17.82 7.57 -1.25
N GLY A 570 -18.09 8.88 -1.36
CA GLY A 570 -17.26 9.86 -2.05
C GLY A 570 -17.48 9.93 -3.57
N GLN A 571 -18.36 9.11 -4.14
CA GLN A 571 -18.71 9.19 -5.55
C GLN A 571 -19.60 10.40 -5.83
N VAL A 572 -19.39 11.00 -7.01
CA VAL A 572 -20.29 11.96 -7.64
C VAL A 572 -20.86 11.31 -8.89
N ALA A 573 -22.18 11.14 -8.94
CA ALA A 573 -22.87 10.61 -10.11
C ALA A 573 -23.53 11.74 -10.89
N LEU A 574 -23.48 11.65 -12.22
CA LEU A 574 -24.17 12.56 -13.12
C LEU A 574 -25.50 11.92 -13.54
N PHE A 575 -26.58 12.70 -13.50
CA PHE A 575 -27.87 12.34 -14.09
C PHE A 575 -28.28 13.44 -15.05
N GLN A 576 -28.63 13.05 -16.27
CA GLN A 576 -29.05 13.96 -17.33
C GLN A 576 -30.46 13.64 -17.80
N GLN A 577 -31.11 14.62 -18.42
CA GLN A 577 -32.44 14.42 -18.99
C GLN A 577 -32.34 13.87 -20.42
N GLU A 578 -32.90 12.69 -20.65
CA GLU A 578 -33.05 12.12 -22.00
C GLU A 578 -34.52 11.80 -22.27
N ASN A 579 -35.12 12.45 -23.27
CA ASN A 579 -36.53 12.28 -23.65
C ASN A 579 -37.50 12.45 -22.47
N GLY A 580 -37.24 13.42 -21.57
CA GLY A 580 -38.05 13.69 -20.39
C GLY A 580 -37.89 12.71 -19.23
N ASN A 581 -36.85 11.87 -19.25
CA ASN A 581 -36.52 10.96 -18.14
C ASN A 581 -35.10 11.21 -17.63
N TRP A 582 -34.88 11.03 -16.34
CA TRP A 582 -33.54 11.05 -15.75
C TRP A 582 -32.78 9.77 -16.07
N VAL A 583 -31.66 9.91 -16.77
CA VAL A 583 -30.73 8.83 -17.09
C VAL A 583 -29.47 9.02 -16.26
N ARG A 584 -29.12 7.98 -15.51
CA ARG A 584 -27.84 7.95 -14.77
C ARG A 584 -26.71 7.67 -15.74
N GLN A 585 -25.77 8.61 -15.82
CA GLN A 585 -24.51 8.43 -16.52
C GLN A 585 -23.48 7.75 -15.59
N ASP A 586 -22.27 7.52 -16.09
CA ASP A 586 -21.19 7.03 -15.25
C ASP A 586 -20.84 8.01 -14.12
N ASN A 587 -20.31 7.48 -13.02
CA ASN A 587 -19.74 8.34 -11.98
C ASN A 587 -18.59 9.17 -12.56
N LEU A 588 -18.42 10.40 -12.08
CA LEU A 588 -17.30 11.23 -12.50
C LEU A 588 -15.97 10.53 -12.20
N GLN A 589 -15.09 10.53 -13.20
CA GLN A 589 -13.80 9.87 -13.18
C GLN A 589 -12.68 10.81 -13.61
N GLY A 590 -11.47 10.53 -13.14
CA GLY A 590 -10.26 11.21 -13.56
C GLY A 590 -9.64 10.60 -14.81
N GLU A 591 -8.82 11.37 -15.52
CA GLU A 591 -8.09 10.92 -16.71
C GLU A 591 -6.99 9.89 -16.37
N ASN A 592 -6.45 9.93 -15.14
CA ASN A 592 -5.41 9.03 -14.65
C ASN A 592 -5.85 8.26 -13.39
N ARG A 593 -5.25 7.09 -13.18
CA ARG A 593 -5.47 6.27 -11.99
C ARG A 593 -4.98 6.99 -10.74
N ASN A 594 -5.79 6.93 -9.67
CA ASN A 594 -5.42 7.33 -8.33
C ASN A 594 -4.51 6.27 -7.66
N PHE A 595 -4.11 6.54 -6.42
CA PHE A 595 -3.24 5.64 -5.64
C PHE A 595 -3.82 4.23 -5.42
N PHE A 596 -5.15 4.07 -5.52
CA PHE A 596 -5.82 2.77 -5.45
C PHE A 596 -5.93 2.06 -6.80
N GLY A 597 -5.32 2.61 -7.86
CA GLY A 597 -5.26 2.00 -9.19
C GLY A 597 -6.55 2.11 -10.00
N ASN A 598 -7.49 2.97 -9.61
CA ASN A 598 -8.74 3.24 -10.33
C ASN A 598 -8.89 4.73 -10.65
N ASN A 599 -9.89 5.10 -11.45
CA ASN A 599 -10.07 6.49 -11.90
C ASN A 599 -11.12 7.25 -11.08
N ASN A 600 -11.53 6.75 -9.91
CA ASN A 600 -12.52 7.47 -9.10
C ASN A 600 -11.93 8.78 -8.56
N LEU A 601 -12.78 9.82 -8.47
CA LEU A 601 -12.45 11.14 -7.93
C LEU A 601 -12.73 11.27 -6.42
N ASN A 602 -12.81 10.16 -5.70
CA ASN A 602 -13.14 10.13 -4.27
C ASN A 602 -11.93 10.17 -3.34
#